data_AF-A0A2E7SIB1-F1
#
_entry.id   AF-A0A2E7SIB1-F1
#
_cell.length_a   1.000
_cell.length_b   1.000
_cell.length_c   1.000
_cell.angle_alpha   90.00
_cell.angle_beta   90.00
_cell.angle_gamma   90.00
#
_symmetry.space_group_name_H-M   'P 1'
#
loop_
_entity.id
_entity.type
_entity.pdbx_description
1 polymer ?
#
loop_
_entity_poly.entity_id
_entity_poly.type
_entity_poly.pdbx_seq_one_letter_code
_entity_poly.pdbx_strand_id
1 'polypeptide(L)'
;MVQDSSVLASLLARRLKQANLFISTAESCSGGMVSSALTDIQGASNWYRQGWITYSNESKTEQLGVPEELFIEEEGYAGAVSSEVASAMALGAAIKSGSDIAIGVTGIAGPTGSTETKEVGLVWVGIYIEGEVITKSAEFGHGNRHSNKEAFSTFALRVALEAWDELRGEIDDLQEDQENNDEKPTVPDALKQLSDNSKEGEWVGDVSWTGEGDEPKDESEETVIPESEISWDDEEQ
;
A
#
# COMPACT_ATOMS: atom_id res chain seq x y z
N MET A 1 -8.28 -14.32 11.99
CA MET A 1 -7.48 -15.20 11.12
C MET A 1 -6.83 -14.29 10.10
N VAL A 2 -5.52 -14.02 10.23
CA VAL A 2 -4.79 -13.26 9.20
C VAL A 2 -4.72 -14.17 7.98
N GLN A 3 -5.30 -13.78 6.86
CA GLN A 3 -5.12 -14.52 5.61
C GLN A 3 -3.70 -14.28 5.10
N ASP A 4 -3.06 -15.34 4.64
CA ASP A 4 -1.73 -15.29 4.05
C ASP A 4 -1.73 -14.38 2.80
N SER A 5 -0.70 -13.55 2.64
CA SER A 5 -0.53 -12.65 1.50
C SER A 5 -0.58 -13.40 0.17
N SER A 6 -0.09 -14.65 0.11
CA SER A 6 -0.15 -15.51 -1.08
C SER A 6 -1.59 -15.89 -1.47
N VAL A 7 -2.47 -16.10 -0.49
CA VAL A 7 -3.89 -16.40 -0.72
C VAL A 7 -4.60 -15.17 -1.26
N LEU A 8 -4.38 -14.00 -0.65
CA LEU A 8 -4.96 -12.73 -1.11
C LEU A 8 -4.48 -12.36 -2.52
N ALA A 9 -3.17 -12.51 -2.78
CA ALA A 9 -2.59 -12.29 -4.10
C ALA A 9 -3.18 -13.23 -5.15
N SER A 10 -3.39 -14.51 -4.81
CA SER A 10 -4.03 -15.49 -5.72
C SER A 10 -5.48 -15.12 -6.06
N LEU A 11 -6.24 -14.65 -5.07
CA LEU A 11 -7.62 -14.19 -5.27
C LEU A 11 -7.67 -12.95 -6.18
N LEU A 12 -6.80 -11.98 -5.93
CA LEU A 12 -6.72 -10.75 -6.72
C LEU A 12 -6.27 -11.05 -8.16
N ALA A 13 -5.26 -11.91 -8.33
CA ALA A 13 -4.80 -12.35 -9.64
C ALA A 13 -5.90 -13.06 -10.44
N ARG A 14 -6.74 -13.86 -9.78
CA ARG A 14 -7.90 -14.50 -10.42
C ARG A 14 -8.89 -13.45 -10.94
N ARG A 15 -9.23 -12.44 -10.13
CA ARG A 15 -10.14 -11.35 -10.52
C ARG A 15 -9.60 -10.57 -11.71
N LEU A 16 -8.32 -10.17 -11.66
CA LEU A 16 -7.63 -9.47 -12.74
C LEU A 16 -7.64 -10.28 -14.06
N LYS A 17 -7.33 -11.58 -14.00
CA LYS A 17 -7.35 -12.46 -15.17
C LYS A 17 -8.75 -12.62 -15.77
N GLN A 18 -9.78 -12.70 -14.95
CA GLN A 18 -11.17 -12.86 -15.41
C GLN A 18 -11.69 -11.60 -16.09
N ALA A 19 -11.31 -10.42 -15.60
CA ALA A 19 -11.71 -9.14 -16.17
C ALA A 19 -10.74 -8.62 -17.25
N ASN A 20 -9.64 -9.33 -17.52
CA ASN A 20 -8.58 -8.92 -18.46
C ASN A 20 -7.98 -7.54 -18.15
N LEU A 21 -7.67 -7.32 -16.87
CA LEU A 21 -7.15 -6.04 -16.38
C LEU A 21 -5.72 -6.15 -15.91
N PHE A 22 -5.10 -4.98 -15.82
CA PHE A 22 -3.73 -4.82 -15.39
C PHE A 22 -3.63 -4.14 -14.03
N ILE A 23 -2.67 -4.59 -13.22
CA ILE A 23 -2.32 -3.99 -11.92
C ILE A 23 -0.88 -3.50 -11.89
N SER A 24 -0.65 -2.45 -11.11
CA SER A 24 0.68 -1.96 -10.74
C SER A 24 0.77 -1.64 -9.24
N THR A 25 1.98 -1.44 -8.71
CA THR A 25 2.21 -1.16 -7.29
C THR A 25 3.18 0.00 -7.10
N ALA A 26 2.97 0.80 -6.06
CA ALA A 26 3.89 1.79 -5.53
C ALA A 26 4.08 1.53 -4.04
N GLU A 27 5.29 1.13 -3.65
CA GLU A 27 5.62 0.68 -2.32
C GLU A 27 6.69 1.57 -1.68
N SER A 28 6.55 1.85 -0.39
CA SER A 28 7.59 2.49 0.40
C SER A 28 8.01 1.57 1.54
N CYS A 29 7.27 1.58 2.66
CA CYS A 29 7.61 0.81 3.86
C CYS A 29 7.61 -0.71 3.67
N SER A 30 6.77 -1.25 2.78
CA SER A 30 6.72 -2.69 2.46
C SER A 30 7.92 -3.16 1.61
N GLY A 31 8.63 -2.25 0.93
CA GLY A 31 9.88 -2.53 0.24
C GLY A 31 9.83 -3.66 -0.80
N GLY A 32 8.71 -3.79 -1.52
CA GLY A 32 8.56 -4.73 -2.63
C GLY A 32 7.82 -6.01 -2.29
N MET A 33 7.37 -6.18 -1.04
CA MET A 33 6.68 -7.40 -0.61
C MET A 33 5.29 -7.55 -1.24
N VAL A 34 4.59 -6.45 -1.57
CA VAL A 34 3.31 -6.55 -2.33
C VAL A 34 3.59 -7.03 -3.75
N SER A 35 4.57 -6.41 -4.41
CA SER A 35 5.01 -6.80 -5.75
C SER A 35 5.45 -8.26 -5.79
N SER A 36 6.27 -8.69 -4.84
CA SER A 36 6.74 -10.08 -4.71
C SER A 36 5.57 -11.05 -4.66
N ALA A 37 4.63 -10.84 -3.74
CA ALA A 37 3.48 -11.72 -3.56
C ALA A 37 2.60 -11.83 -4.83
N LEU A 38 2.43 -10.72 -5.57
CA LEU A 38 1.71 -10.73 -6.85
C LEU A 38 2.50 -11.46 -7.94
N THR A 39 3.80 -11.20 -8.06
CA THR A 39 4.64 -11.78 -9.11
C THR A 39 4.96 -13.26 -8.90
N ASP A 40 4.81 -13.78 -7.68
CA ASP A 40 4.91 -15.20 -7.36
C ASP A 40 3.76 -16.02 -7.99
N ILE A 41 2.65 -15.36 -8.36
CA ILE A 41 1.53 -16.02 -9.02
C ILE A 41 1.85 -16.27 -10.49
N GLN A 42 1.70 -17.53 -10.92
CA GLN A 42 2.00 -17.94 -12.29
C GLN A 42 1.27 -17.09 -13.34
N GLY A 43 2.02 -16.68 -14.36
CA GLY A 43 1.52 -15.86 -15.47
C GLY A 43 1.38 -14.38 -15.11
N ALA A 44 2.05 -13.89 -14.06
CA ALA A 44 2.07 -12.49 -13.66
C ALA A 44 2.36 -11.53 -14.83
N SER A 45 3.20 -11.92 -15.80
CA SER A 45 3.50 -11.13 -17.00
C SER A 45 2.28 -10.70 -17.82
N ASN A 46 1.14 -11.37 -17.67
CA ASN A 46 -0.08 -11.09 -18.44
C ASN A 46 -1.00 -10.06 -17.79
N TRP A 47 -0.79 -9.70 -16.51
CA TRP A 47 -1.71 -8.85 -15.74
C TRP A 47 -1.00 -7.96 -14.71
N TYR A 48 0.26 -8.20 -14.38
CA TYR A 48 1.08 -7.30 -13.57
C TYR A 48 2.00 -6.49 -14.48
N ARG A 49 1.83 -5.16 -14.50
CA ARG A 49 2.59 -4.29 -15.42
C ARG A 49 3.90 -3.80 -14.85
N GLN A 50 3.86 -3.23 -13.65
CA GLN A 50 5.00 -2.48 -13.11
C GLN A 50 4.88 -2.31 -11.60
N GLY A 51 6.02 -2.28 -10.92
CA GLY A 51 6.12 -1.90 -9.52
C GLY A 51 7.15 -0.80 -9.32
N TRP A 52 6.89 0.09 -8.37
CA TRP A 52 7.80 1.13 -7.93
C TRP A 52 8.11 0.96 -6.45
N ILE A 53 9.39 1.07 -6.09
CA ILE A 53 9.81 1.22 -4.70
C ILE A 53 10.27 2.67 -4.50
N THR A 54 9.40 3.52 -3.96
CA THR A 54 9.62 4.95 -3.75
C THR A 54 9.83 5.26 -2.27
N TYR A 55 11.03 4.94 -1.78
CA TYR A 55 11.34 5.03 -0.36
C TYR A 55 11.46 6.48 0.14
N SER A 56 12.09 7.38 -0.62
CA SER A 56 12.23 8.81 -0.26
C SER A 56 11.07 9.67 -0.79
N ASN A 57 10.85 10.84 -0.18
CA ASN A 57 9.87 11.82 -0.68
C ASN A 57 10.20 12.27 -2.11
N GLU A 58 11.47 12.55 -2.39
CA GLU A 58 11.99 12.85 -3.74
C GLU A 58 11.60 11.75 -4.74
N SER A 59 11.83 10.48 -4.41
CA SER A 59 11.46 9.38 -5.31
C SER A 59 9.96 9.27 -5.52
N LYS A 60 9.13 9.58 -4.52
CA LYS A 60 7.66 9.63 -4.67
C LYS A 60 7.26 10.73 -5.66
N THR A 61 7.87 11.91 -5.57
CA THR A 61 7.61 13.02 -6.49
C THR A 61 8.10 12.71 -7.91
N GLU A 62 9.36 12.33 -8.09
CA GLU A 62 9.91 12.07 -9.41
C GLU A 62 9.25 10.88 -10.11
N GLN A 63 9.09 9.78 -9.38
CA GLN A 63 8.66 8.52 -9.98
C GLN A 63 7.15 8.38 -10.05
N LEU A 64 6.37 9.09 -9.23
CA LEU A 64 4.90 8.94 -9.20
C LEU A 64 4.15 10.28 -9.32
N GLY A 65 4.84 11.42 -9.28
CA GLY A 65 4.20 12.74 -9.36
C GLY A 65 3.47 13.13 -8.06
N VAL A 66 3.86 12.57 -6.92
CA VAL A 66 3.31 12.98 -5.62
C VAL A 66 3.70 14.45 -5.35
N PRO A 67 2.73 15.36 -5.12
CA PRO A 67 3.05 16.76 -4.89
C PRO A 67 3.88 16.96 -3.61
N GLU A 68 4.89 17.83 -3.68
CA GLU A 68 5.84 18.04 -2.58
C GLU A 68 5.17 18.65 -1.34
N GLU A 69 4.12 19.46 -1.55
CA GLU A 69 3.33 20.08 -0.48
C GLU A 69 2.73 19.04 0.49
N LEU A 70 2.39 17.84 0.01
CA LEU A 70 1.82 16.78 0.85
C LEU A 70 2.78 16.28 1.93
N PHE A 71 4.07 16.55 1.79
CA PHE A 71 5.08 16.13 2.76
C PHE A 71 5.29 17.12 3.92
N ILE A 72 4.72 18.33 3.83
CA ILE A 72 4.98 19.41 4.78
C ILE A 72 3.92 19.38 5.90
N GLU A 73 4.29 18.83 7.06
CA GLU A 73 3.36 18.65 8.19
C GLU A 73 2.82 19.98 8.76
N GLU A 74 3.60 21.07 8.66
CA GLU A 74 3.23 22.39 9.21
C GLU A 74 2.25 23.18 8.31
N GLU A 75 2.02 22.75 7.07
CA GLU A 75 1.13 23.42 6.10
C GLU A 75 -0.29 22.80 6.08
N GLY A 76 -0.67 22.09 7.14
CA GLY A 76 -1.98 21.45 7.26
C GLY A 76 -2.06 20.07 6.60
N TYR A 77 -0.95 19.56 6.07
CA TYR A 77 -0.85 18.19 5.56
C TYR A 77 -0.37 17.22 6.64
N ALA A 78 -0.70 15.94 6.47
CA ALA A 78 -0.24 14.92 7.39
C ALA A 78 1.18 14.44 7.08
N GLY A 79 1.87 14.87 6.02
CA GLY A 79 3.22 14.38 5.70
C GLY A 79 3.23 13.03 4.98
N ALA A 80 4.40 12.40 4.87
CA ALA A 80 4.64 11.24 3.98
C ALA A 80 3.84 9.97 4.31
N VAL A 81 3.35 9.82 5.54
CA VAL A 81 2.51 8.70 5.98
C VAL A 81 1.09 9.21 6.19
N SER A 82 0.31 9.25 5.11
CA SER A 82 -1.01 9.89 5.07
C SER A 82 -1.89 9.27 3.98
N SER A 83 -3.18 9.56 4.07
CA SER A 83 -4.18 9.18 3.06
C SER A 83 -3.85 9.79 1.70
N GLU A 84 -3.52 11.07 1.67
CA GLU A 84 -3.26 11.87 0.47
C GLU A 84 -2.04 11.33 -0.29
N VAL A 85 -0.96 10.99 0.44
CA VAL A 85 0.24 10.40 -0.17
C VAL A 85 -0.03 8.99 -0.67
N ALA A 86 -0.77 8.16 0.08
CA ALA A 86 -1.13 6.82 -0.36
C ALA A 86 -1.98 6.85 -1.65
N SER A 87 -2.95 7.77 -1.71
CA SER A 87 -3.78 8.03 -2.90
C SER A 87 -2.93 8.50 -4.09
N ALA A 88 -2.10 9.53 -3.90
CA ALA A 88 -1.25 10.07 -4.95
C ALA A 88 -0.26 9.02 -5.49
N MET A 89 0.28 8.15 -4.62
CA MET A 89 1.13 7.04 -5.03
C MET A 89 0.38 6.02 -5.90
N ALA A 90 -0.83 5.62 -5.50
CA ALA A 90 -1.65 4.67 -6.26
C ALA A 90 -2.02 5.23 -7.64
N LEU A 91 -2.53 6.46 -7.67
CA LEU A 91 -2.89 7.14 -8.92
C LEU A 91 -1.69 7.37 -9.84
N GLY A 92 -0.57 7.83 -9.30
CA GLY A 92 0.67 8.02 -10.06
C GLY A 92 1.16 6.71 -10.70
N ALA A 93 1.06 5.59 -9.98
CA ALA A 93 1.40 4.27 -10.49
C ALA A 93 0.45 3.85 -11.62
N ALA A 94 -0.86 4.05 -11.45
CA ALA A 94 -1.87 3.74 -12.48
C ALA A 94 -1.65 4.55 -13.77
N ILE A 95 -1.44 5.87 -13.65
CA ILE A 95 -1.22 6.75 -14.81
C ILE A 95 0.06 6.33 -15.55
N LYS A 96 1.18 6.16 -14.84
CA LYS A 96 2.48 5.90 -15.47
C LYS A 96 2.58 4.50 -16.08
N SER A 97 1.95 3.49 -15.48
CA SER A 97 1.90 2.14 -16.05
C SER A 97 0.77 1.95 -17.07
N GLY A 98 -0.19 2.87 -17.09
CA GLY A 98 -1.46 2.70 -17.79
C GLY A 98 -2.29 1.51 -17.27
N SER A 99 -2.06 1.07 -16.02
CA SER A 99 -2.83 -0.03 -15.40
C SER A 99 -4.24 0.42 -15.04
N ASP A 100 -5.15 -0.54 -14.99
CA ASP A 100 -6.55 -0.33 -14.61
C ASP A 100 -6.69 -0.27 -13.08
N ILE A 101 -5.76 -0.94 -12.38
CA ILE A 101 -5.68 -0.97 -10.92
C ILE A 101 -4.27 -0.61 -10.46
N ALA A 102 -4.16 0.09 -9.33
CA ALA A 102 -2.87 0.29 -8.68
C ALA A 102 -2.98 0.34 -7.16
N ILE A 103 -1.91 -0.12 -6.48
CA ILE A 103 -1.79 -0.12 -5.02
C ILE A 103 -0.68 0.86 -4.61
N GLY A 104 -0.97 1.85 -3.78
CA GLY A 104 0.00 2.73 -3.13
C GLY A 104 0.14 2.42 -1.65
N VAL A 105 1.36 2.23 -1.14
CA VAL A 105 1.62 1.87 0.27
C VAL A 105 2.66 2.78 0.91
N THR A 106 2.27 3.46 1.99
CA THR A 106 3.17 4.28 2.84
C THR A 106 2.88 4.04 4.32
N GLY A 107 3.90 4.07 5.19
CA GLY A 107 3.75 3.63 6.57
C GLY A 107 5.04 3.70 7.38
N ILE A 108 4.93 3.44 8.68
CA ILE A 108 6.02 3.50 9.66
C ILE A 108 6.33 2.07 10.11
N ALA A 109 7.30 1.41 9.46
CA ALA A 109 7.63 0.03 9.79
C ALA A 109 8.41 -0.12 11.12
N GLY A 110 9.01 0.95 11.66
CA GLY A 110 9.79 0.92 12.90
C GLY A 110 11.26 0.51 12.72
N PRO A 111 12.04 0.36 13.80
CA PRO A 111 11.64 0.57 15.20
C PRO A 111 11.52 2.05 15.59
N THR A 112 11.97 2.98 14.74
CA THR A 112 11.84 4.43 14.92
C THR A 112 10.81 5.01 13.96
N GLY A 113 10.46 6.29 14.15
CA GLY A 113 9.58 7.04 13.26
C GLY A 113 8.19 7.33 13.84
N SER A 114 7.91 6.93 15.08
CA SER A 114 6.72 7.44 15.79
C SER A 114 6.81 8.95 15.97
N THR A 115 5.67 9.63 15.86
CA THR A 115 5.43 11.01 16.25
C THR A 115 4.36 11.04 17.35
N GLU A 116 4.02 12.22 17.89
CA GLU A 116 2.94 12.33 18.89
C GLU A 116 1.58 11.82 18.39
N THR A 117 1.38 11.78 17.07
CA THR A 117 0.09 11.43 16.43
C THR A 117 0.15 10.19 15.56
N LYS A 118 1.31 9.57 15.39
CA LYS A 118 1.50 8.41 14.49
C LYS A 118 2.49 7.44 15.09
N GLU A 119 2.06 6.21 15.29
CA GLU A 119 2.91 5.20 15.90
C GLU A 119 3.56 4.27 14.87
N VAL A 120 4.67 3.66 15.27
CA VAL A 120 5.23 2.50 14.57
C VAL A 120 4.15 1.43 14.43
N GLY A 121 4.01 0.92 13.21
CA GLY A 121 2.93 0.00 12.83
C GLY A 121 1.80 0.67 12.06
N LEU A 122 1.76 2.00 11.97
CA LEU A 122 0.80 2.71 11.12
C LEU A 122 1.13 2.50 9.63
N VAL A 123 0.11 2.17 8.84
CA VAL A 123 0.18 2.11 7.38
C VAL A 123 -1.05 2.73 6.75
N TRP A 124 -0.85 3.41 5.62
CA TRP A 124 -1.88 3.87 4.69
C TRP A 124 -1.73 3.13 3.36
N VAL A 125 -2.86 2.68 2.83
CA VAL A 125 -2.95 2.02 1.53
C VAL A 125 -3.97 2.78 0.68
N GLY A 126 -3.55 3.19 -0.51
CA GLY A 126 -4.41 3.73 -1.55
C GLY A 126 -4.63 2.69 -2.65
N ILE A 127 -5.87 2.53 -3.12
CA ILE A 127 -6.21 1.65 -4.23
C ILE A 127 -6.89 2.47 -5.31
N TYR A 128 -6.26 2.55 -6.48
CA TYR A 128 -6.87 3.09 -7.69
C TYR A 128 -7.59 1.96 -8.44
N ILE A 129 -8.82 2.21 -8.90
CA ILE A 129 -9.56 1.35 -9.85
C ILE A 129 -10.28 2.26 -10.85
N GLU A 130 -9.87 2.22 -12.12
CA GLU A 130 -10.58 2.83 -13.26
C GLU A 130 -11.02 4.30 -13.11
N GLY A 131 -10.28 5.09 -12.34
CA GLY A 131 -10.52 6.53 -12.18
C GLY A 131 -10.85 6.92 -10.75
N GLU A 132 -11.30 5.98 -9.93
CA GLU A 132 -11.60 6.17 -8.52
C GLU A 132 -10.44 5.72 -7.64
N VAL A 133 -10.24 6.40 -6.52
CA VAL A 133 -9.23 6.03 -5.52
C VAL A 133 -9.88 5.93 -4.15
N ILE A 134 -9.68 4.80 -3.48
CA ILE A 134 -10.03 4.65 -2.07
C ILE A 134 -8.77 4.53 -1.22
N THR A 135 -8.82 5.02 0.01
CA THR A 135 -7.71 4.89 0.96
C THR A 135 -8.20 4.25 2.25
N LYS A 136 -7.36 3.39 2.84
CA LYS A 136 -7.59 2.80 4.16
C LYS A 136 -6.30 2.80 4.97
N SER A 137 -6.43 2.90 6.29
CA SER A 137 -5.32 2.78 7.23
C SER A 137 -5.52 1.64 8.21
N ALA A 138 -4.40 1.21 8.81
CA ALA A 138 -4.39 0.29 9.93
C ALA A 138 -3.15 0.52 10.80
N GLU A 139 -3.24 0.14 12.06
CA GLU A 139 -2.13 0.16 13.01
C GLU A 139 -1.81 -1.25 13.47
N PHE A 140 -0.57 -1.67 13.25
CA PHE A 140 -0.02 -2.96 13.66
C PHE A 140 1.02 -2.70 14.77
N GLY A 141 0.55 -2.21 15.92
CA GLY A 141 1.40 -2.08 17.10
C GLY A 141 1.92 -3.45 17.55
N HIS A 142 3.15 -3.50 18.07
CA HIS A 142 3.81 -4.66 18.70
C HIS A 142 4.66 -5.58 17.81
N GLY A 143 4.70 -5.39 16.48
CA GLY A 143 5.59 -6.14 15.58
C GLY A 143 6.99 -5.54 15.45
N ASN A 144 7.99 -6.36 15.10
CA ASN A 144 9.28 -5.85 14.63
C ASN A 144 9.14 -5.34 13.17
N ARG A 145 10.18 -4.67 12.65
CA ARG A 145 10.16 -4.12 11.28
C ARG A 145 9.73 -5.13 10.23
N HIS A 146 10.23 -6.37 10.29
CA HIS A 146 9.89 -7.39 9.31
C HIS A 146 8.41 -7.78 9.39
N SER A 147 7.92 -8.09 10.59
CA SER A 147 6.52 -8.43 10.81
C SER A 147 5.56 -7.30 10.40
N ASN A 148 5.95 -6.04 10.62
CA ASN A 148 5.17 -4.90 10.16
C ASN A 148 5.11 -4.84 8.63
N LYS A 149 6.23 -5.08 7.93
CA LYS A 149 6.22 -5.13 6.45
C LYS A 149 5.30 -6.22 5.93
N GLU A 150 5.32 -7.41 6.52
CA GLU A 150 4.42 -8.52 6.16
C GLU A 150 2.95 -8.16 6.40
N ALA A 151 2.65 -7.55 7.55
CA ALA A 151 1.31 -7.08 7.88
C ALA A 151 0.83 -5.99 6.91
N PHE A 152 1.69 -5.03 6.55
CA PHE A 152 1.38 -3.97 5.61
C PHE A 152 1.08 -4.53 4.22
N SER A 153 1.87 -5.49 3.74
CA SER A 153 1.64 -6.12 2.45
C SER A 153 0.36 -6.95 2.42
N THR A 154 0.09 -7.69 3.49
CA THR A 154 -1.15 -8.45 3.66
C THR A 154 -2.37 -7.51 3.68
N PHE A 155 -2.26 -6.43 4.45
CA PHE A 155 -3.30 -5.41 4.51
C PHE A 155 -3.54 -4.77 3.15
N ALA A 156 -2.50 -4.41 2.40
CA ALA A 156 -2.63 -3.82 1.09
C ALA A 156 -3.39 -4.71 0.10
N LEU A 157 -3.08 -6.01 0.07
CA LEU A 157 -3.78 -6.98 -0.79
C LEU A 157 -5.24 -7.19 -0.37
N ARG A 158 -5.51 -7.17 0.93
CA ARG A 158 -6.88 -7.23 1.46
C ARG A 158 -7.69 -6.01 1.07
N VAL A 159 -7.13 -4.81 1.25
CA VAL A 159 -7.78 -3.55 0.86
C VAL A 159 -8.03 -3.52 -0.64
N ALA A 160 -7.12 -4.03 -1.47
CA ALA A 160 -7.34 -4.14 -2.91
C ALA A 160 -8.54 -5.04 -3.28
N LEU A 161 -8.73 -6.16 -2.57
CA LEU A 161 -9.89 -7.02 -2.76
C LEU A 161 -11.19 -6.37 -2.29
N GLU A 162 -11.16 -5.69 -1.15
CA GLU A 162 -12.32 -4.94 -0.66
C GLU A 162 -12.69 -3.80 -1.62
N ALA A 163 -11.70 -3.04 -2.10
CA ALA A 163 -11.87 -1.99 -3.11
C ALA A 163 -12.49 -2.51 -4.39
N TRP A 164 -12.04 -3.68 -4.85
CA TRP A 164 -12.61 -4.34 -6.03
C TRP A 164 -14.08 -4.63 -5.83
N ASP A 165 -14.47 -5.20 -4.67
CA ASP A 165 -15.85 -5.58 -4.41
C ASP A 165 -16.76 -4.36 -4.26
N GLU A 166 -16.25 -3.26 -3.71
CA GLU A 166 -16.95 -1.98 -3.57
C GLU A 166 -17.12 -1.28 -4.92
N LEU A 167 -16.02 -0.98 -5.60
CA LEU A 167 -16.04 -0.14 -6.81
C LEU A 167 -16.51 -0.88 -8.05
N ARG A 168 -16.15 -2.16 -8.24
CA ARG A 168 -16.61 -2.89 -9.44
C ARG A 168 -18.03 -3.42 -9.31
N GLY A 169 -18.52 -3.64 -8.09
CA GLY A 169 -19.96 -3.86 -7.91
C GLY A 169 -20.76 -2.69 -8.47
N GLU A 170 -20.30 -1.46 -8.18
CA GLU A 170 -20.94 -0.24 -8.67
C GLU A 170 -20.67 0.03 -10.17
N ILE A 171 -19.45 -0.24 -10.68
CA ILE A 171 -19.13 -0.04 -12.11
C ILE A 171 -19.91 -1.01 -13.00
N ASP A 172 -20.02 -2.29 -12.63
CA ASP A 172 -20.81 -3.26 -13.41
C ASP A 172 -22.29 -2.84 -13.45
N ASP A 173 -22.82 -2.24 -12.37
CA ASP A 173 -24.17 -1.70 -12.31
C ASP A 173 -24.35 -0.41 -13.14
N LEU A 174 -23.30 0.43 -13.27
CA LEU A 174 -23.33 1.71 -14.00
C LEU A 174 -23.02 1.57 -15.50
N GLN A 175 -22.20 0.58 -15.89
CA GLN A 175 -21.86 0.31 -17.29
C GLN A 175 -23.04 -0.28 -18.09
N GLU A 176 -24.12 -0.71 -17.44
CA GLU A 176 -25.39 -1.00 -18.13
C GLU A 176 -26.05 0.29 -18.68
N ASP A 177 -25.68 1.48 -18.20
CA ASP A 177 -26.39 2.72 -18.52
C ASP A 177 -25.62 3.76 -19.37
N GLN A 178 -24.28 3.74 -19.49
CA GLN A 178 -23.55 4.72 -20.33
C GLN A 178 -22.23 4.22 -20.96
N GLU A 179 -22.10 4.40 -22.28
CA GLU A 179 -20.82 4.34 -23.02
C GLU A 179 -20.16 5.72 -23.15
N ASN A 180 -18.86 5.77 -22.81
CA ASN A 180 -17.81 6.75 -23.14
C ASN A 180 -17.64 8.01 -22.26
N ASN A 181 -16.48 8.10 -21.59
CA ASN A 181 -15.54 9.23 -21.75
C ASN A 181 -14.11 8.83 -21.31
N ASP A 182 -13.14 8.85 -22.24
CA ASP A 182 -11.74 8.43 -22.05
C ASP A 182 -10.81 9.62 -21.72
N GLU A 183 -10.89 10.21 -20.53
CA GLU A 183 -9.85 11.13 -20.07
C GLU A 183 -9.40 10.77 -18.65
N LYS A 184 -8.15 10.28 -18.52
CA LYS A 184 -7.58 9.87 -17.23
C LYS A 184 -7.22 11.12 -16.40
N PRO A 185 -7.69 11.24 -15.15
CA PRO A 185 -7.41 12.40 -14.31
C PRO A 185 -5.91 12.49 -13.95
N THR A 186 -5.39 13.72 -13.77
CA THR A 186 -4.03 13.92 -13.25
C THR A 186 -3.99 13.81 -11.72
N VAL A 187 -2.80 13.62 -11.12
CA VAL A 187 -2.66 13.55 -9.66
C VAL A 187 -3.23 14.78 -8.95
N PRO A 188 -2.92 16.03 -9.37
CA PRO A 188 -3.53 17.21 -8.79
C PRO A 188 -5.06 17.29 -8.94
N ASP A 189 -5.63 16.77 -10.04
CA ASP A 189 -7.08 16.83 -10.28
C ASP A 189 -7.83 15.83 -9.39
N ALA A 190 -7.31 14.62 -9.23
CA ALA A 190 -7.93 13.60 -8.39
C ALA A 190 -7.83 13.94 -6.88
N LEU A 191 -6.75 14.58 -6.45
CA LEU A 191 -6.64 15.05 -5.05
C LEU A 191 -7.72 16.07 -4.68
N LYS A 192 -8.12 16.94 -5.62
CA LYS A 192 -9.26 17.85 -5.42
C LYS A 192 -10.60 17.11 -5.32
N GLN A 193 -10.79 16.06 -6.12
CA GLN A 193 -12.00 15.25 -6.07
C GLN A 193 -12.11 14.48 -4.75
N LEU A 194 -10.98 14.01 -4.20
CA LEU A 194 -10.93 13.34 -2.89
C LEU A 194 -11.28 14.28 -1.73
N SER A 195 -10.86 15.54 -1.78
CA SER A 195 -11.28 16.53 -0.77
C SER A 195 -12.78 16.85 -0.84
N ASP A 196 -13.40 16.69 -2.00
CA ASP A 196 -14.83 16.96 -2.21
C ASP A 196 -15.72 15.74 -1.87
N ASN A 197 -15.19 14.51 -1.94
CA ASN A 197 -15.90 13.25 -1.71
C ASN A 197 -15.62 12.58 -0.35
N SER A 198 -15.01 13.30 0.61
CA SER A 198 -14.72 12.80 1.95
C SER A 198 -16.01 12.50 2.73
N LYS A 199 -16.60 11.33 2.49
CA LYS A 199 -17.36 10.64 3.53
C LYS A 199 -16.37 10.23 4.60
N GLU A 200 -16.17 11.11 5.59
CA GLU A 200 -15.51 10.80 6.86
C GLU A 200 -16.29 9.68 7.56
N GLY A 201 -15.93 8.44 7.23
CA GLY A 201 -16.32 7.24 7.96
C GLY A 201 -15.22 6.88 8.93
N GLU A 202 -15.18 7.53 10.09
CA GLU A 202 -14.33 7.11 11.21
C GLU A 202 -14.84 5.75 11.70
N TRP A 203 -14.12 4.68 11.36
CA TRP A 203 -14.45 3.33 11.84
C TRP A 203 -13.43 2.89 12.88
N VAL A 204 -13.80 3.04 14.16
CA VAL A 204 -13.04 2.50 15.30
C VAL A 204 -13.42 1.02 15.46
N GLY A 205 -12.72 0.16 14.73
CA GLY A 205 -12.75 -1.28 14.94
C GLY A 205 -11.75 -1.67 16.03
N ASP A 206 -12.17 -1.60 17.28
CA ASP A 206 -11.35 -2.00 18.42
C ASP A 206 -11.12 -3.53 18.37
N VAL A 207 -9.92 -3.97 18.00
CA VAL A 207 -9.52 -5.38 18.04
C VAL A 207 -8.83 -5.62 19.37
N SER A 208 -9.61 -5.87 20.42
CA SER A 208 -9.11 -6.27 21.73
C SER A 208 -8.61 -7.71 21.71
N TRP A 209 -7.35 -7.93 22.05
CA TRP A 209 -6.75 -9.25 22.26
C TRP A 209 -6.96 -9.68 23.72
N THR A 210 -7.80 -10.71 23.95
CA THR A 210 -7.76 -11.48 25.21
C THR A 210 -7.49 -12.94 24.89
N GLY A 211 -6.23 -13.32 24.93
CA GLY A 211 -5.80 -14.72 24.96
C GLY A 211 -4.89 -14.89 26.17
N GLU A 212 -5.43 -15.48 27.24
CA GLU A 212 -4.66 -15.93 28.39
C GLU A 212 -3.69 -17.04 27.98
N GLY A 213 -2.41 -16.87 28.36
CA GLY A 213 -1.52 -17.93 28.84
C GLY A 213 -0.98 -18.95 27.83
N ASP A 214 0.29 -18.79 27.47
CA ASP A 214 1.29 -19.83 27.75
C ASP A 214 2.67 -19.16 27.92
N GLU A 215 3.32 -19.41 29.06
CA GLU A 215 4.66 -18.90 29.37
C GLU A 215 5.70 -19.41 28.35
N PRO A 216 6.71 -18.60 27.98
CA PRO A 216 7.75 -19.06 27.07
C PRO A 216 8.64 -20.07 27.77
N LYS A 217 8.75 -21.28 27.20
CA LYS A 217 9.79 -22.24 27.56
C LYS A 217 11.15 -21.74 27.07
N ASP A 218 12.07 -21.71 28.01
CA ASP A 218 13.50 -21.50 27.84
C ASP A 218 14.11 -22.67 27.07
N GLU A 219 14.49 -22.46 25.80
CA GLU A 219 15.44 -23.32 25.08
C GLU A 219 16.47 -22.43 24.39
N SER A 220 17.61 -22.31 25.05
CA SER A 220 18.85 -21.75 24.52
C SER A 220 19.38 -22.62 23.38
N GLU A 221 19.18 -22.18 22.14
CA GLU A 221 20.10 -22.50 21.04
C GLU A 221 20.47 -21.19 20.32
N GLU A 222 21.70 -20.74 20.53
CA GLU A 222 22.31 -19.61 19.83
C GLU A 222 22.27 -19.87 18.32
N THR A 223 21.33 -19.25 17.63
CA THR A 223 21.38 -19.14 16.17
C THR A 223 22.39 -18.05 15.84
N VAL A 224 23.62 -18.47 15.56
CA VAL A 224 24.68 -17.60 15.04
C VAL A 224 24.25 -17.08 13.67
N ILE A 225 23.87 -15.81 13.61
CA ILE A 225 23.73 -15.07 12.35
C ILE A 225 25.15 -14.75 11.90
N PRO A 226 25.63 -15.19 10.72
CA PRO A 226 26.94 -14.77 10.24
C PRO A 226 26.90 -13.25 10.04
N GLU A 227 27.78 -12.53 10.73
CA GLU A 227 28.06 -11.12 10.50
C GLU A 227 28.28 -10.91 9.01
N SER A 228 27.38 -10.18 8.36
CA SER A 228 27.64 -9.66 7.03
C SER A 228 28.76 -8.63 7.18
N GLU A 229 30.00 -9.03 6.93
CA GLU A 229 31.09 -8.11 6.63
C GLU A 229 30.74 -7.32 5.36
N ILE A 230 30.03 -6.21 5.54
CA ILE A 230 30.03 -5.12 4.57
C ILE A 230 30.86 -4.02 5.22
N SER A 231 32.17 -4.04 4.93
CA SER A 231 33.04 -2.90 5.16
C SER A 231 32.66 -1.80 4.17
N TRP A 232 32.12 -0.69 4.67
CA TRP A 232 32.08 0.56 3.93
C TRP A 232 33.34 1.33 4.33
N ASP A 233 34.43 1.13 3.61
CA ASP A 233 35.58 2.01 3.72
C ASP A 233 35.23 3.33 3.01
N ASP A 234 35.02 4.37 3.82
CA ASP A 234 35.05 5.76 3.38
C ASP A 234 36.48 6.10 2.95
N GLU A 235 36.72 6.28 1.65
CA GLU A 235 37.87 7.03 1.17
C GLU A 235 37.42 8.27 0.39
N GLU A 236 37.59 9.41 1.05
CA GLU A 236 37.77 10.71 0.43
C GLU A 236 38.94 10.68 -0.57
N GLN A 237 38.67 11.02 -1.84
CA GLN A 237 39.47 11.95 -2.64
C GLN A 237 38.76 12.40 -3.92
#